data_AF-A0A8C1S553-F1
#
_entry.id   AF-A0A8C1S553-F1
#
_cell.length_a   1.000
_cell.length_b   1.000
_cell.length_c   1.000
_cell.angle_alpha   90.00
_cell.angle_beta   90.00
_cell.angle_gamma   90.00
#
_symmetry.space_group_name_H-M   'P 1'
#
loop_
_entity.id
_entity.type
_entity.pdbx_description
1 polymer ?
#
loop_
_entity_poly.entity_id
_entity_poly.type
_entity_poly.pdbx_seq_one_letter_code
_entity_poly.pdbx_strand_id
1 'polypeptide(L)'
;LGRDKDIEEIISSHLKGLGYKKISKIFNILRDTIGSIISKFKTYGTAANLPGRGRKPTISSRALSNLVRTAKKTPRVTTRQLQDDLMKAGTSASVATIRRALNKEGLHGRTQGRSWGPRCRLYLWALFEIV
;
A
#
# COMPACT_ATOMS: atom_id res chain seq x y z
N LEU A 1 -11.77 18.09 -11.89
CA LEU A 1 -11.67 19.27 -10.99
C LEU A 1 -13.03 19.89 -10.63
N GLY A 2 -14.17 19.19 -10.82
CA GLY A 2 -15.50 19.81 -10.72
C GLY A 2 -16.49 19.11 -9.78
N ARG A 3 -16.02 18.49 -8.69
CA ARG A 3 -16.90 17.93 -7.63
C ARG A 3 -16.43 18.27 -6.22
N ASP A 4 -15.12 18.42 -6.02
CA ASP A 4 -14.57 18.70 -4.69
C ASP A 4 -14.86 20.15 -4.25
N LYS A 5 -14.91 21.10 -5.19
CA LYS A 5 -15.24 22.52 -4.94
C LYS A 5 -16.65 22.68 -4.33
N ASP A 6 -17.61 21.89 -4.81
CA ASP A 6 -19.00 21.97 -4.33
C ASP A 6 -19.13 21.42 -2.89
N ILE A 7 -18.33 20.41 -2.53
CA ILE A 7 -18.35 19.81 -1.20
C ILE A 7 -17.82 20.79 -0.14
N GLU A 8 -16.74 21.51 -0.45
CA GLU A 8 -16.18 22.55 0.43
C GLU A 8 -17.18 23.69 0.67
N GLU A 9 -17.89 24.12 -0.37
CA GLU A 9 -18.88 25.19 -0.27
C GLU A 9 -20.14 24.77 0.52
N ILE A 10 -20.56 23.51 0.38
CA ILE A 10 -21.62 22.89 1.21
C ILE A 10 -21.21 22.89 2.69
N ILE A 11 -19.96 22.52 2.99
CA ILE A 11 -19.45 22.50 4.36
C ILE A 11 -19.37 23.93 4.92
N SER A 12 -18.86 24.90 4.15
CA SER A 12 -18.83 26.31 4.54
C SER A 12 -20.23 26.84 4.87
N SER A 13 -21.21 26.51 4.03
CA SER A 13 -22.62 26.85 4.24
C SER A 13 -23.19 26.24 5.51
N HIS A 14 -22.82 25.00 5.83
CA HIS A 14 -23.21 24.35 7.08
C HIS A 14 -22.57 25.02 8.30
N LEU A 15 -21.29 25.39 8.23
CA LEU A 15 -20.57 26.09 9.30
C LEU A 15 -21.15 27.48 9.58
N LYS A 16 -21.69 28.16 8.55
CA LYS A 16 -22.46 29.42 8.69
C LYS A 16 -23.83 29.22 9.36
N GLY A 17 -24.22 28.00 9.72
CA GLY A 17 -25.48 27.70 10.37
C GLY A 17 -26.68 27.54 9.42
N LEU A 18 -26.45 27.38 8.12
CA LEU A 18 -27.54 27.15 7.17
C LEU A 18 -28.12 25.73 7.35
N GLY A 19 -29.45 25.65 7.41
CA GLY A 19 -30.15 24.36 7.53
C GLY A 19 -30.09 23.53 6.23
N TYR A 20 -30.16 22.20 6.36
CA TYR A 20 -30.01 21.25 5.24
C TYR A 20 -30.93 21.52 4.04
N LYS A 21 -32.19 21.94 4.30
CA LYS A 21 -33.16 22.27 3.24
C LYS A 21 -32.74 23.49 2.42
N LYS A 22 -32.11 24.49 3.04
CA LYS A 22 -31.64 25.71 2.35
C LYS A 22 -30.44 25.40 1.47
N ILE A 23 -29.48 24.63 2.00
CA ILE A 23 -28.31 24.15 1.26
C ILE A 23 -28.75 23.31 0.04
N SER A 24 -29.71 22.41 0.23
CA SER A 24 -30.27 21.59 -0.87
C SER A 24 -30.81 22.41 -2.02
N LYS A 25 -31.53 23.50 -1.72
CA LYS A 25 -32.06 24.41 -2.75
C LYS A 25 -30.96 25.20 -3.47
N ILE A 26 -29.94 25.68 -2.74
CA ILE A 26 -28.84 26.47 -3.32
C ILE A 26 -28.04 25.63 -4.30
N PHE A 27 -27.66 24.42 -3.90
CA PHE A 27 -26.80 23.54 -4.70
C PHE A 27 -27.58 22.61 -5.65
N ASN A 28 -28.92 22.61 -5.60
CA ASN A 28 -29.80 21.69 -6.33
C ASN A 28 -29.42 20.20 -6.15
N ILE A 29 -29.01 19.84 -4.93
CA ILE A 29 -28.64 18.47 -4.54
C ILE A 29 -29.68 17.94 -3.57
N LEU A 30 -29.96 16.63 -3.62
CA LEU A 30 -30.86 15.99 -2.67
C LEU A 30 -30.39 16.20 -1.23
N ARG A 31 -31.34 16.48 -0.35
CA ARG A 31 -31.11 16.67 1.10
C ARG A 31 -30.29 15.53 1.72
N ASP A 32 -30.52 14.29 1.30
CA ASP A 32 -29.88 13.10 1.87
C ASP A 32 -28.40 13.00 1.49
N THR A 33 -28.04 13.44 0.29
CA THR A 33 -26.65 13.57 -0.14
C THR A 33 -25.93 14.61 0.71
N ILE A 34 -26.56 15.76 0.99
CA ILE A 34 -26.01 16.79 1.88
C ILE A 34 -25.83 16.24 3.30
N GLY A 35 -26.81 15.50 3.82
CA GLY A 35 -26.71 14.82 5.11
C GLY A 35 -25.54 13.84 5.16
N SER A 36 -25.33 13.07 4.09
CA SER A 36 -24.22 12.13 3.96
C SER A 36 -22.87 12.84 3.92
N ILE A 37 -22.76 13.96 3.21
CA ILE A 37 -21.55 14.78 3.13
C ILE A 37 -21.20 15.33 4.52
N ILE A 38 -22.16 15.93 5.22
CA ILE A 38 -21.94 16.53 6.54
C ILE A 38 -21.62 15.47 7.58
N SER A 39 -22.26 14.31 7.52
CA SER A 39 -21.93 13.16 8.37
C SER A 39 -20.47 12.72 8.18
N LYS A 40 -20.02 12.56 6.93
CA LYS A 40 -18.62 12.25 6.60
C LYS A 40 -17.66 13.35 7.09
N PHE A 41 -18.03 14.61 6.92
CA PHE A 41 -17.22 15.73 7.40
C PHE A 41 -17.07 15.71 8.93
N LYS A 42 -18.14 15.39 9.69
CA LYS A 42 -18.06 15.24 11.15
C LYS A 42 -17.16 14.08 11.58
N THR A 43 -17.14 12.98 10.81
CA THR A 43 -16.30 11.81 11.13
C THR A 43 -14.82 12.04 10.79
N TYR A 44 -14.52 12.58 9.62
CA TYR A 44 -13.16 12.64 9.07
C TYR A 44 -12.56 14.04 9.04
N GLY A 45 -13.34 15.09 9.30
CA GLY A 45 -12.89 16.49 9.26
C GLY A 45 -12.48 17.01 7.90
N THR A 46 -12.69 16.23 6.82
CA THR A 46 -12.13 16.51 5.49
C THR A 46 -13.24 16.60 4.45
N ALA A 47 -13.15 17.60 3.56
CA ALA A 47 -14.06 17.78 2.42
C ALA A 47 -13.67 16.92 1.20
N ALA A 48 -12.39 16.57 1.08
CA ALA A 48 -11.88 15.72 0.01
C ALA A 48 -12.36 14.27 0.13
N ASN A 49 -12.54 13.63 -1.04
CA ASN A 49 -12.85 12.21 -1.11
C ASN A 49 -11.65 11.37 -0.67
N LEU A 50 -11.79 10.65 0.44
CA LEU A 50 -10.75 9.76 0.94
C LEU A 50 -10.61 8.52 0.03
N PRO A 51 -9.37 8.06 -0.24
CA PRO A 51 -9.18 6.78 -0.90
C PRO A 51 -9.78 5.66 -0.05
N GLY A 52 -10.39 4.67 -0.70
CA GLY A 52 -10.96 3.52 -0.01
C GLY A 52 -9.88 2.74 0.77
N ARG A 53 -10.29 2.02 1.81
CA ARG A 53 -9.41 1.18 2.65
C ARG A 53 -8.57 0.17 1.85
N GLY A 54 -9.06 -0.27 0.70
CA GLY A 54 -8.45 -1.33 -0.10
C GLY A 54 -8.63 -2.73 0.51
N ARG A 55 -7.90 -3.71 -0.02
CA ARG A 55 -8.00 -5.12 0.39
C ARG A 55 -7.34 -5.36 1.76
N LYS A 56 -8.04 -6.08 2.65
CA LYS A 56 -7.46 -6.51 3.93
C LYS A 56 -6.30 -7.50 3.69
N PRO A 57 -5.14 -7.32 4.36
CA PRO A 57 -4.04 -8.27 4.26
C PRO A 57 -4.41 -9.60 4.94
N THR A 58 -3.92 -10.72 4.37
CA THR A 58 -4.14 -12.07 4.93
C THR A 58 -3.41 -12.27 6.25
N ILE A 59 -2.26 -11.62 6.44
CA ILE A 59 -1.46 -11.70 7.67
C ILE A 59 -1.83 -10.51 8.56
N SER A 60 -2.06 -10.77 9.85
CA SER A 60 -2.30 -9.71 10.84
C SER A 60 -1.05 -8.86 11.07
N SER A 61 -1.21 -7.60 11.50
CA SER A 61 -0.07 -6.72 11.80
C SER A 61 0.87 -7.33 12.84
N ARG A 62 0.31 -7.94 13.89
CA ARG A 62 1.08 -8.62 14.95
C ARG A 62 1.87 -9.82 14.42
N ALA A 63 1.26 -10.66 13.59
CA ALA A 63 1.94 -11.79 12.98
C ALA A 63 3.07 -11.33 12.05
N LEU A 64 2.85 -10.27 11.28
CA LEU A 64 3.88 -9.65 10.44
C LEU A 64 5.06 -9.12 11.26
N SER A 65 4.80 -8.38 12.35
CA SER A 65 5.86 -7.90 13.23
C SER A 65 6.68 -9.05 13.84
N ASN A 66 6.03 -10.15 14.23
CA ASN A 66 6.72 -11.33 14.74
C ASN A 66 7.62 -11.97 13.67
N LEU A 67 7.14 -12.11 12.44
CA LEU A 67 7.92 -12.63 11.30
C LEU A 67 9.15 -11.78 11.01
N VAL A 68 8.98 -10.45 10.97
CA VAL A 68 10.10 -9.53 10.72
C VAL A 68 11.12 -9.64 11.83
N ARG A 69 10.68 -9.76 13.08
CA ARG A 69 11.57 -9.90 14.24
C ARG A 69 12.36 -11.21 14.21
N THR A 70 11.71 -12.34 13.91
CA THR A 70 12.39 -13.64 13.82
C THR A 70 13.36 -13.68 12.64
N ALA A 71 12.96 -13.17 11.47
CA ALA A 71 13.81 -13.10 10.30
C ALA A 71 15.05 -12.21 10.51
N LYS A 72 14.91 -11.08 11.23
CA LYS A 72 16.06 -10.22 11.60
C LYS A 72 16.97 -10.87 12.63
N LYS A 73 16.42 -11.58 13.62
CA LYS A 73 17.20 -12.26 14.66
C LYS A 73 18.02 -13.43 14.09
N THR A 74 17.41 -14.20 13.21
CA THR A 74 18.02 -15.42 12.64
C THR A 74 17.87 -15.42 11.11
N PRO A 75 18.81 -14.81 10.38
CA PRO A 75 18.70 -14.60 8.93
C PRO A 75 18.80 -15.89 8.09
N ARG A 76 19.10 -17.03 8.72
CA ARG A 76 19.14 -18.36 8.06
C ARG A 76 17.80 -19.11 8.13
N VAL A 77 16.79 -18.56 8.79
CA VAL A 77 15.48 -19.21 8.90
C VAL A 77 14.79 -19.23 7.53
N THR A 78 14.28 -20.40 7.16
CA THR A 78 13.56 -20.58 5.90
C THR A 78 12.13 -20.11 6.00
N THR A 79 11.52 -19.76 4.87
CA THR A 79 10.10 -19.35 4.83
C THR A 79 9.13 -20.46 5.26
N ARG A 80 9.54 -21.73 5.20
CA ARG A 80 8.74 -22.87 5.68
C ARG A 80 8.73 -22.94 7.20
N GLN A 81 9.88 -22.78 7.85
CA GLN A 81 9.96 -22.72 9.31
C GLN A 81 9.12 -21.55 9.86
N LEU A 82 9.16 -20.39 9.20
CA LEU A 82 8.30 -19.27 9.55
C LEU A 82 6.80 -19.58 9.38
N GLN A 83 6.45 -20.39 8.39
CA GLN A 83 5.08 -20.84 8.19
C GLN A 83 4.62 -21.75 9.34
N ASP A 84 5.47 -22.68 9.76
CA ASP A 84 5.18 -23.59 10.87
C ASP A 84 4.97 -22.82 12.18
N ASP A 85 5.79 -21.79 12.43
CA ASP A 85 5.65 -20.93 13.61
C ASP A 85 4.36 -20.09 13.57
N LEU A 86 3.93 -19.65 12.38
CA LEU A 86 2.62 -18.99 12.22
C LEU A 86 1.45 -19.94 12.46
N MET A 87 1.54 -21.18 11.98
CA MET A 87 0.52 -22.20 12.21
C MET A 87 0.39 -22.51 13.70
N LYS A 88 1.52 -22.61 14.43
CA LYS A 88 1.52 -22.74 15.90
C LYS A 88 0.88 -21.54 16.60
N ALA A 89 1.04 -20.34 16.04
CA ALA A 89 0.40 -19.12 16.52
C ALA A 89 -1.07 -18.96 16.07
N GLY A 90 -1.64 -19.95 15.38
CA GLY A 90 -3.05 -19.95 14.94
C GLY A 90 -3.34 -19.09 13.70
N THR A 91 -2.31 -18.61 12.98
CA THR A 91 -2.49 -17.85 11.74
C THR A 91 -2.05 -18.68 10.54
N SER A 92 -2.97 -18.97 9.62
CA SER A 92 -2.62 -19.67 8.38
C SER A 92 -2.24 -18.68 7.28
N ALA A 93 -1.03 -18.84 6.74
CA ALA A 93 -0.55 -18.10 5.57
C ALA A 93 0.24 -19.04 4.64
N SER A 94 0.14 -18.81 3.33
CA SER A 94 0.97 -19.55 2.38
C SER A 94 2.40 -19.04 2.39
N VAL A 95 3.35 -19.91 2.01
CA VAL A 95 4.78 -19.55 1.86
C VAL A 95 4.97 -18.32 0.94
N ALA A 96 4.18 -18.24 -0.13
CA ALA A 96 4.24 -17.11 -1.06
C ALA A 96 3.79 -15.79 -0.40
N THR A 97 2.75 -15.83 0.44
CA THR A 97 2.29 -14.66 1.19
C THR A 97 3.34 -14.21 2.19
N ILE A 98 3.99 -15.14 2.90
CA ILE A 98 5.09 -14.84 3.83
C ILE A 98 6.26 -14.18 3.09
N ARG A 99 6.66 -14.73 1.93
CA ARG A 99 7.74 -14.16 1.12
C ARG A 99 7.42 -12.75 0.62
N ARG A 100 6.18 -12.52 0.15
CA ARG A 100 5.73 -11.18 -0.27
C ARG A 100 5.75 -10.19 0.88
N ALA A 101 5.30 -10.61 2.07
CA ALA A 101 5.34 -9.79 3.27
C ALA A 101 6.78 -9.43 3.66
N LEU A 102 7.71 -10.40 3.68
CA LEU A 102 9.12 -10.15 3.98
C LEU A 102 9.78 -9.23 2.95
N ASN A 103 9.50 -9.43 1.65
CA ASN A 103 10.01 -8.56 0.59
C ASN A 103 9.51 -7.12 0.72
N LYS A 104 8.26 -6.91 1.16
CA LYS A 104 7.71 -5.56 1.41
C LYS A 104 8.46 -4.84 2.53
N GLU A 105 8.99 -5.60 3.48
CA GLU A 105 9.80 -5.11 4.61
C GLU A 105 11.31 -5.02 4.27
N GLY A 106 11.69 -5.25 3.00
CA GLY A 106 13.08 -5.19 2.52
C GLY A 106 13.93 -6.42 2.87
N LEU A 107 13.31 -7.50 3.38
CA LEU A 107 14.00 -8.75 3.70
C LEU A 107 13.99 -9.68 2.49
N HIS A 108 15.07 -9.64 1.72
CA HIS A 108 15.24 -10.47 0.54
C HIS A 108 16.06 -11.74 0.85
N GLY A 109 15.78 -12.80 0.09
CA GLY A 109 16.64 -13.99 0.10
C GLY A 109 18.02 -13.66 -0.47
N ARG A 110 19.05 -14.39 -0.01
CA ARG A 110 20.38 -14.33 -0.62
C ARG A 110 20.30 -14.86 -2.05
N THR A 111 20.34 -13.97 -3.04
CA THR A 111 20.64 -14.34 -4.41
C THR A 111 22.16 -14.32 -4.56
N GLN A 112 22.78 -15.42 -5.01
CA GLN A 112 24.16 -15.32 -5.47
C GLN A 112 24.20 -14.26 -6.57
N GLY A 113 25.02 -13.22 -6.39
CA GLY A 113 25.26 -12.27 -7.47
C GLY A 113 25.66 -13.08 -8.69
N ARG A 114 24.87 -13.00 -9.76
CA ARG A 114 25.32 -13.50 -11.06
C ARG A 114 26.50 -12.63 -11.44
N SER A 115 27.72 -13.08 -11.15
CA SER A 115 28.91 -12.52 -11.74
C SER A 115 28.73 -12.74 -13.23
N TRP A 116 28.43 -11.66 -13.95
CA TRP A 116 28.73 -11.63 -15.36
C TRP A 116 30.24 -11.75 -15.44
N GLY A 117 30.73 -12.96 -15.68
CA GLY A 117 32.15 -13.19 -15.93
C GLY A 117 32.64 -12.31 -17.07
N PRO A 118 33.93 -11.93 -17.08
CA PRO A 118 34.47 -11.07 -18.12
C PRO A 118 34.26 -11.75 -19.46
N ARG A 119 33.57 -11.05 -20.37
CA ARG A 119 33.44 -11.46 -21.76
C ARG A 119 34.79 -11.21 -22.44
N CYS A 120 35.78 -12.07 -22.16
CA CYS A 120 36.99 -12.17 -22.95
C CYS A 120 36.58 -12.65 -24.34
N ARG A 121 36.36 -11.71 -25.26
CA ARG A 121 36.60 -11.97 -26.68
C ARG A 121 37.94 -11.34 -27.01
N LEU A 122 38.97 -12.17 -26.84
CA LEU A 122 40.24 -12.04 -27.55
C LEU A 122 40.00 -11.79 -29.04
N TYR A 123 40.99 -11.16 -29.65
CA TYR A 123 41.17 -10.84 -31.08
C TYR A 123 40.54 -9.53 -31.56
N LEU A 124 41.16 -8.42 -31.13
CA LEU A 124 41.24 -7.16 -31.87
C LEU A 124 42.73 -6.81 -32.05
N TRP A 125 43.48 -7.76 -32.60
CA TRP A 125 44.91 -7.63 -32.95
C TRP A 125 45.19 -8.02 -34.41
N ALA A 126 44.18 -8.10 -35.27
CA ALA A 126 44.38 -8.32 -36.69
C ALA A 126 43.26 -7.63 -37.47
N LEU A 127 43.54 -6.40 -37.93
CA LEU A 127 42.99 -5.69 -39.10
C LEU A 127 43.26 -4.17 -39.03
N PHE A 128 44.45 -3.77 -38.58
CA PHE A 128 44.96 -2.41 -38.82
C PHE A 128 46.41 -2.47 -39.32
N GLU A 129 46.60 -3.23 -40.40
CA GLU A 129 47.57 -2.98 -41.46
C GLU A 129 46.98 -3.56 -42.74
N ILE A 130 46.59 -2.69 -43.67
CA ILE A 130 46.70 -2.78 -45.13
C ILE A 130 45.83 -1.66 -45.74
N VAL A 131 46.55 -0.74 -46.42
CA VAL A 131 46.17 0.50 -47.14
C VAL A 131 45.96 1.75 -46.29
#